data_AF-A0A401QI77-F1
#
_entry.id   AF-A0A401QI77-F1
#
_cell.length_a   1.000
_cell.length_b   1.000
_cell.length_c   1.000
_cell.angle_alpha   90.00
_cell.angle_beta   90.00
_cell.angle_gamma   90.00
#
_symmetry.space_group_name_H-M   'P 1'
#
loop_
_entity.id
_entity.type
_entity.pdbx_description
1 polymer ?
#
loop_
_entity_poly.entity_id
_entity_poly.type
_entity_poly.pdbx_seq_one_letter_code
_entity_poly.pdbx_strand_id
1 'polypeptide(L)'
;MDQDIAYKQLSMYMSALPPDHYDWGLRAIKSVLVVAGSLKRGDPGRPEDQVLMRALRDFNIPKIVTDDMPIFMGLISDLFPALDVPRKRDLQFEGHVKQSIVDLKLQAEDNFILK
;
A
#
# COMPACT_ATOMS: atom_id res chain seq x y z
N MET A 1 -13.93 15.61 -0.32
CA MET A 1 -13.44 15.23 -1.66
C MET A 1 -14.53 14.38 -2.29
N ASP A 2 -15.08 14.81 -3.43
CA ASP A 2 -16.21 14.12 -4.06
C ASP A 2 -15.76 12.72 -4.54
N GLN A 3 -16.55 11.67 -4.28
CA GLN A 3 -16.18 10.29 -4.61
C GLN A 3 -15.82 10.17 -6.11
N ASP A 4 -16.53 10.91 -6.96
CA ASP A 4 -16.38 10.91 -8.41
C ASP A 4 -15.04 11.50 -8.89
N ILE A 5 -14.47 12.44 -8.12
CA ILE A 5 -13.15 13.04 -8.40
C ILE A 5 -12.04 12.03 -8.07
N ALA A 6 -12.14 11.39 -6.91
CA ALA A 6 -11.18 10.34 -6.51
C ALA A 6 -11.17 9.17 -7.51
N TYR A 7 -12.34 8.76 -8.02
CA TYR A 7 -12.46 7.72 -9.05
C TYR A 7 -11.79 8.12 -10.38
N LYS A 8 -12.05 9.33 -10.89
CA LYS A 8 -11.44 9.81 -12.14
C LYS A 8 -9.92 9.91 -12.05
N GLN A 9 -9.41 10.41 -10.92
CA GLN A 9 -7.97 10.48 -10.68
C GLN A 9 -7.36 9.07 -10.68
N LEU A 10 -7.85 8.16 -9.84
CA LEU A 10 -7.36 6.77 -9.78
C LEU A 10 -7.39 6.07 -11.15
N SER A 11 -8.48 6.22 -11.91
CA SER A 11 -8.62 5.60 -13.23
C SER A 11 -7.60 6.12 -14.25
N MET A 12 -7.31 7.43 -14.26
CA MET A 12 -6.34 8.04 -15.18
C MET A 12 -4.91 7.61 -14.85
N TYR A 13 -4.59 7.45 -13.57
CA TYR A 13 -3.25 7.07 -13.13
C TYR A 13 -2.95 5.58 -13.35
N MET A 14 -3.95 4.73 -13.22
CA MET A 14 -3.79 3.28 -13.42
C MET A 14 -3.58 2.91 -14.89
N SER A 15 -3.97 3.77 -15.84
CA SER A 15 -3.65 3.63 -17.27
C SER A 15 -2.21 4.01 -17.64
N ALA A 16 -1.43 4.58 -16.70
CA ALA A 16 -0.04 4.96 -16.95
C ALA A 16 0.97 3.81 -16.74
N LEU A 17 0.53 2.68 -16.14
CA LEU A 17 1.33 1.47 -15.99
C LEU A 17 0.98 0.46 -17.10
N PRO A 18 1.94 -0.38 -17.54
CA PRO A 18 1.72 -1.31 -18.65
C PRO A 18 0.46 -2.18 -18.42
N PRO A 19 -0.48 -2.23 -19.38
CA PRO A 19 -1.77 -2.92 -19.19
C PRO A 19 -1.65 -4.44 -19.11
N ASP A 20 -0.49 -5.01 -19.46
CA ASP A 20 -0.31 -6.45 -19.61
C ASP A 20 -0.08 -7.20 -18.29
N HIS A 21 0.21 -6.48 -17.18
CA HIS A 21 0.65 -7.11 -15.93
C HIS A 21 -0.15 -6.72 -14.68
N TYR A 22 -1.05 -5.73 -14.75
CA TYR A 22 -1.74 -5.20 -13.58
C TYR A 22 -3.27 -5.18 -13.74
N ASP A 23 -3.99 -5.86 -12.82
CA ASP A 23 -5.46 -5.76 -12.72
C ASP A 23 -5.85 -4.52 -11.92
N TRP A 24 -6.11 -3.44 -12.66
CA TRP A 24 -6.52 -2.14 -12.12
C TRP A 24 -8.04 -1.92 -12.09
N GLY A 25 -8.84 -2.93 -12.41
CA GLY A 25 -10.29 -2.79 -12.54
C GLY A 25 -11.02 -2.50 -11.21
N LEU A 26 -12.35 -2.34 -11.29
CA LEU A 26 -13.21 -2.06 -10.13
C LEU A 26 -13.05 -3.03 -8.95
N ARG A 27 -12.64 -4.28 -9.21
CA ARG A 27 -12.35 -5.27 -8.16
C ARG A 27 -11.13 -4.89 -7.32
N ALA A 28 -10.09 -4.32 -7.91
CA ALA A 28 -8.92 -3.81 -7.19
C ALA A 28 -9.31 -2.62 -6.31
N ILE A 29 -10.09 -1.68 -6.87
CA ILE A 29 -10.56 -0.49 -6.14
C ILE A 29 -11.43 -0.89 -4.94
N LYS A 30 -12.40 -1.80 -5.14
CA LYS A 30 -13.24 -2.32 -4.05
C LYS A 30 -12.39 -2.94 -2.93
N SER A 31 -11.33 -3.67 -3.27
CA SER A 31 -10.45 -4.30 -2.28
C SER A 31 -9.71 -3.26 -1.43
N VAL A 32 -9.19 -2.20 -2.07
CA VAL A 32 -8.55 -1.08 -1.35
C VAL A 32 -9.55 -0.42 -0.38
N LEU A 33 -10.78 -0.17 -0.81
CA LEU A 33 -11.81 0.45 0.04
C LEU A 33 -12.20 -0.43 1.23
N VAL A 34 -12.28 -1.76 1.05
CA VAL A 34 -12.54 -2.69 2.16
C VAL A 34 -11.40 -2.64 3.19
N VAL A 35 -10.14 -2.62 2.73
CA VAL A 35 -8.95 -2.48 3.60
C VAL A 35 -8.96 -1.14 4.33
N ALA A 36 -9.22 -0.04 3.63
CA ALA A 36 -9.33 1.30 4.21
C ALA A 36 -10.42 1.35 5.30
N GLY A 37 -11.59 0.76 5.04
CA GLY A 37 -12.67 0.68 6.02
C GLY A 37 -12.27 -0.10 7.29
N SER A 38 -11.52 -1.20 7.14
CA SER A 38 -11.00 -1.95 8.29
C SER A 38 -9.96 -1.16 9.08
N LEU A 39 -9.06 -0.44 8.39
CA LEU A 39 -8.08 0.44 9.05
C LEU A 39 -8.76 1.58 9.82
N LYS A 40 -9.77 2.24 9.23
CA LYS A 40 -10.52 3.32 9.88
C LYS A 40 -11.28 2.82 11.12
N ARG A 41 -11.88 1.63 11.07
CA ARG A 41 -12.53 1.05 12.26
C ARG A 41 -11.55 0.69 13.37
N GLY A 42 -10.34 0.27 13.03
CA GLY A 42 -9.27 -0.02 13.99
C GLY A 42 -8.61 1.23 14.59
N ASP A 43 -8.72 2.38 13.92
CA ASP A 43 -8.18 3.66 14.35
C ASP A 43 -9.14 4.82 13.98
N PRO A 44 -10.28 4.97 14.69
CA PRO A 44 -11.33 5.92 14.30
C PRO A 44 -10.88 7.39 14.30
N GLY A 45 -9.86 7.72 15.10
CA GLY A 45 -9.30 9.07 15.18
C GLY A 45 -8.39 9.44 14.01
N ARG A 46 -7.93 8.46 13.22
CA ARG A 46 -7.02 8.74 12.10
C ARG A 46 -7.72 9.46 10.96
N PRO A 47 -7.13 10.52 10.38
CA PRO A 47 -7.65 11.19 9.20
C PRO A 47 -7.90 10.23 8.03
N GLU A 48 -9.02 10.40 7.32
CA GLU A 48 -9.46 9.48 6.26
C GLU A 48 -8.52 9.45 5.05
N ASP A 49 -7.92 10.59 4.71
CA ASP A 49 -6.90 10.74 3.69
C ASP A 49 -5.66 9.90 3.99
N GLN A 50 -5.18 9.89 5.23
CA GLN A 50 -4.07 9.03 5.67
C GLN A 50 -4.44 7.54 5.62
N VAL A 51 -5.68 7.20 5.98
CA VAL A 51 -6.17 5.82 5.91
C VAL A 51 -6.24 5.36 4.45
N LEU A 52 -6.78 6.19 3.57
CA LEU A 52 -6.93 5.88 2.15
C LEU A 52 -5.57 5.76 1.46
N MET A 53 -4.65 6.70 1.71
CA MET A 53 -3.28 6.66 1.21
C MET A 53 -2.58 5.37 1.66
N ARG A 54 -2.63 5.04 2.96
CA ARG A 54 -2.00 3.82 3.48
C ARG A 54 -2.61 2.56 2.87
N ALA A 55 -3.94 2.49 2.78
CA ALA A 55 -4.62 1.35 2.17
C ALA A 55 -4.22 1.18 0.69
N LEU A 56 -4.21 2.27 -0.07
CA LEU A 56 -3.86 2.24 -1.49
C LEU A 56 -2.39 1.85 -1.70
N ARG A 57 -1.48 2.44 -0.93
CA ARG A 57 -0.04 2.16 -1.04
C ARG A 57 0.29 0.73 -0.61
N ASP A 58 -0.05 0.37 0.62
CA ASP A 58 0.39 -0.90 1.21
C ASP A 58 -0.26 -2.11 0.50
N PHE A 59 -1.48 -1.97 -0.04
CA PHE A 59 -2.15 -3.03 -0.80
C PHE A 59 -1.54 -3.27 -2.20
N ASN A 60 -0.92 -2.25 -2.80
CA ASN A 60 -0.39 -2.33 -4.16
C ASN A 60 1.13 -2.53 -4.21
N ILE A 61 1.91 -2.07 -3.22
CA ILE A 61 3.36 -2.35 -3.12
C ILE A 61 3.74 -3.80 -3.46
N PRO A 62 3.10 -4.86 -2.91
CA PRO A 62 3.50 -6.24 -3.20
C PRO A 62 3.21 -6.69 -4.64
N LYS A 63 2.41 -5.92 -5.40
CA LYS A 63 2.05 -6.22 -6.79
C LYS A 63 2.94 -5.49 -7.79
N ILE A 64 3.53 -4.37 -7.39
CA ILE A 64 4.36 -3.52 -8.24
C ILE A 64 5.74 -4.16 -8.40
N VAL A 65 6.20 -4.29 -9.65
CA VAL A 65 7.57 -4.74 -9.93
C VAL A 65 8.56 -3.65 -9.52
N THR A 66 9.79 -4.06 -9.17
CA THR A 66 10.81 -3.14 -8.63
C THR A 66 11.05 -1.93 -9.53
N ASP A 67 11.09 -2.13 -10.85
CA ASP A 67 11.37 -1.09 -11.85
C ASP A 67 10.28 0.00 -11.89
N ASP A 68 9.03 -0.36 -11.58
CA ASP A 68 7.87 0.54 -11.56
C ASP A 68 7.67 1.23 -10.20
N MET A 69 8.40 0.82 -9.16
CA MET A 69 8.24 1.34 -7.80
C MET A 69 8.42 2.87 -7.70
N PRO A 70 9.43 3.50 -8.35
CA PRO A 70 9.58 4.96 -8.30
C PRO A 70 8.39 5.69 -8.93
N ILE A 71 7.86 5.16 -10.03
CA ILE A 71 6.69 5.72 -10.73
C ILE A 71 5.47 5.62 -9.80
N PHE A 72 5.22 4.45 -9.23
CA PHE A 72 4.12 4.22 -8.31
C PHE A 72 4.18 5.17 -7.08
N MET A 73 5.35 5.33 -6.47
CA MET A 73 5.52 6.24 -5.32
C MET A 73 5.37 7.72 -5.71
N GLY A 74 5.79 8.10 -6.92
CA GLY A 74 5.51 9.42 -7.49
C GLY A 74 4.01 9.69 -7.60
N LEU A 75 3.25 8.74 -8.15
CA LEU A 75 1.79 8.84 -8.27
C LEU A 75 1.09 8.97 -6.91
N ILE A 76 1.53 8.21 -5.91
CA ILE A 76 1.02 8.34 -4.54
C ILE A 76 1.28 9.75 -3.98
N SER A 77 2.46 10.32 -4.25
CA SER A 77 2.83 11.65 -3.79
C SER A 77 2.01 12.75 -4.45
N ASP A 78 1.65 12.58 -5.74
CA ASP A 78 0.77 13.50 -6.48
C ASP A 78 -0.67 13.46 -5.96
N LEU A 79 -1.17 12.26 -5.62
CA LEU A 79 -2.54 12.03 -5.13
C LEU A 79 -2.73 12.50 -3.68
N PHE A 80 -1.69 12.37 -2.85
CA PHE A 80 -1.71 12.66 -1.43
C PHE A 80 -0.58 13.61 -1.05
N PRO A 81 -0.60 14.85 -1.57
CA PRO A 81 0.47 15.81 -1.34
C PRO A 81 0.61 16.11 0.16
N ALA A 82 1.86 16.20 0.63
CA ALA A 82 2.22 16.49 2.01
C ALA A 82 1.78 15.45 3.07
N LEU A 83 1.36 14.25 2.68
CA LEU A 83 1.13 13.14 3.61
C LEU A 83 2.31 12.18 3.67
N ASP A 84 3.08 12.25 4.76
CA ASP A 84 4.02 11.19 5.13
C ASP A 84 3.38 10.23 6.15
N VAL A 85 2.82 9.14 5.64
CA VAL A 85 2.16 8.12 6.48
C VAL A 85 3.06 6.89 6.53
N PRO A 86 3.67 6.55 7.68
CA PRO A 86 4.54 5.38 7.78
C PRO A 86 3.78 4.07 7.45
N ARG A 87 4.47 2.96 7.18
CA ARG A 87 3.81 1.64 7.06
C ARG A 87 3.21 1.25 8.42
N LYS A 88 2.11 0.49 8.42
CA LYS A 88 1.73 -0.23 9.64
C LYS A 88 2.80 -1.30 9.93
N ARG A 89 3.31 -1.32 11.17
CA ARG A 89 4.27 -2.32 11.63
C ARG A 89 3.70 -3.05 12.83
N ASP A 90 4.01 -4.34 12.91
CA ASP A 90 3.82 -5.16 14.08
C ASP A 90 5.20 -5.61 14.54
N LEU A 91 5.76 -4.85 15.50
CA LEU A 91 7.15 -5.05 15.94
C LEU A 91 7.34 -6.40 16.65
N GLN A 92 6.30 -6.92 17.30
CA GLN A 92 6.37 -8.24 17.93
C GLN A 92 6.42 -9.34 16.86
N PHE A 93 5.55 -9.25 15.86
CA PHE A 93 5.56 -10.18 14.74
C PHE A 93 6.87 -10.14 13.97
N GLU A 94 7.36 -8.94 13.62
CA GLU A 94 8.67 -8.77 12.96
C GLU A 94 9.82 -9.35 13.80
N GLY A 95 9.76 -9.21 15.13
CA GLY A 95 10.71 -9.83 16.05
C GLY A 95 10.69 -11.37 16.02
N HIS A 96 9.50 -11.98 16.01
CA HIS A 96 9.37 -13.44 15.88
C HIS A 96 9.89 -13.95 14.54
N VAL A 97 9.56 -13.27 13.43
CA VAL A 97 10.07 -13.61 12.09
C VAL A 97 11.60 -13.58 12.08
N LYS A 98 12.21 -12.52 12.62
CA LYS A 98 13.67 -12.41 12.72
C LYS A 98 14.29 -13.55 13.51
N GLN A 99 13.71 -13.93 14.65
CA GLN A 99 14.22 -15.04 15.45
C GLN A 99 14.15 -16.37 14.68
N SER A 100 13.03 -16.66 14.02
CA SER A 100 12.86 -17.89 13.24
C SER A 100 13.88 -18.00 12.10
N ILE A 101 14.23 -16.90 11.43
CA ILE A 101 15.26 -16.88 10.37
C ILE A 101 16.64 -17.25 10.93
N VAL A 102 16.99 -16.69 12.10
CA VAL A 102 18.26 -16.98 12.78
C VAL A 102 18.31 -18.45 13.22
N ASP A 103 17.21 -18.99 13.75
CA ASP A 103 17.12 -20.39 14.17
C ASP A 103 17.28 -21.35 12.97
N LEU A 104 16.79 -20.95 11.79
CA LEU A 104 17.00 -21.66 10.51
C LEU A 104 18.38 -21.43 9.88
N LYS A 105 19.26 -20.64 10.53
CA LYS A 105 20.60 -20.29 10.05
C LYS A 105 20.59 -19.57 8.69
N LEU A 106 19.55 -18.79 8.43
CA LEU A 106 19.39 -17.96 7.23
C LEU A 106 19.82 -16.51 7.52
N GLN A 107 20.00 -15.72 6.45
CA GLN A 107 20.29 -14.29 6.58
C GLN A 107 18.98 -13.50 6.77
N ALA A 108 18.87 -12.81 7.91
CA ALA A 108 17.73 -11.96 8.23
C ALA A 108 17.86 -10.59 7.55
N GLU A 109 17.65 -10.56 6.24
CA GLU A 109 17.52 -9.31 5.48
C GLU A 109 16.17 -8.64 5.75
N ASP A 110 16.15 -7.30 5.77
CA ASP A 110 14.92 -6.54 6.05
C ASP A 110 13.81 -6.84 5.03
N ASN A 111 14.16 -7.07 3.76
CA ASN A 111 13.19 -7.45 2.73
C ASN A 111 12.49 -8.78 3.04
N PHE A 112 13.18 -9.70 3.72
CA PHE A 112 12.63 -11.01 4.10
C PHE A 112 11.68 -10.89 5.31
N ILE A 113 11.89 -9.88 6.15
CA ILE A 113 10.99 -9.58 7.27
C ILE A 113 9.73 -8.85 6.78
N LEU A 114 9.84 -8.09 5.68
CA LEU A 114 8.80 -7.21 5.16
C LEU A 114 7.90 -7.81 4.08
N LYS A 115 8.33 -8.87 3.38
CA LYS A 115 7.60 -9.59 2.31
C LYS A 115 7.11 -10.95 2.77
#